data_AF-A0A7L1FSG9-F1
#
_entry.id   AF-A0A7L1FSG9-F1
#
_cell.length_a   1.000
_cell.length_b   1.000
_cell.length_c   1.000
_cell.angle_alpha   90.00
_cell.angle_beta   90.00
_cell.angle_gamma   90.00
#
_symmetry.space_group_name_H-M   'P 1'
#
loop_
_entity.id
_entity.type
_entity.pdbx_description
1 polymer ?
#
loop_
_entity_poly.entity_id
_entity_poly.type
_entity_poly.pdbx_seq_one_letter_code
_entity_poly.pdbx_strand_id
1 'polypeptide(L)'
;WKLQVFYLCFYGFMTQIRPGESFITPYLLGTEKKFTKAEVTNVITPVLSYSYMAVLVPIFLLTDYLRYKPVLVLQSLSHISIWLLLVLGTSVLAMQLMEFFYSITMAARIAYSSYIFSLVAPSRYQRMASYSRSAVLLGVFTSSVLGQLCVTFGGVSFLTLNYVSLGFVSFGLILTLFLERPRRSLFFNRPRGASDAAVPAELDRMAEGDSGVGTRGWQDMVLCRMLRELGALARQPQLRLWSLWWVFNSAGYYLMLYYAHILWNEISPTTDNRRVYNGGVDAASTLLGAVASFAAGYVKIRWTLWSELVIGFLVPIAMCVVLLGTHSHPGCRVDARGSPVLPFFPSFQIATSLSKELCALVFGVNTFFATVLKTIITVIVADKRGLGLSVHPQFYVYFGYFTLLAVVYLLAAIRVGVQHSHR
;
A
#
# COMPACT_ATOMS: atom_id res chain seq x y z
N TRP A 1 3.03 19.04 -18.58
CA TRP A 1 2.80 18.60 -17.19
C TRP A 1 1.33 18.27 -16.88
N LYS A 2 0.33 19.16 -17.07
CA LYS A 2 -1.10 18.83 -16.76
C LYS A 2 -1.62 17.58 -17.48
N LEU A 3 -1.40 17.49 -18.80
CA LEU A 3 -1.79 16.34 -19.62
C LEU A 3 -1.10 15.04 -19.17
N GLN A 4 0.19 15.11 -18.81
CA GLN A 4 0.96 13.97 -18.30
C GLN A 4 0.43 13.49 -16.93
N VAL A 5 0.09 14.42 -16.04
CA VAL A 5 -0.52 14.08 -14.73
C VAL A 5 -1.90 13.45 -14.94
N PHE A 6 -2.71 13.98 -15.84
CA PHE A 6 -4.00 13.37 -16.20
C PHE A 6 -3.81 11.95 -16.72
N TYR A 7 -2.87 11.76 -17.66
CA TYR A 7 -2.55 10.44 -18.19
C TYR A 7 -2.06 9.46 -17.11
N LEU A 8 -1.25 9.92 -16.15
CA LEU A 8 -0.82 9.09 -15.02
C LEU A 8 -1.93 8.73 -14.04
N CYS A 9 -2.87 9.64 -13.81
CA CYS A 9 -4.05 9.35 -13.00
C CYS A 9 -4.94 8.34 -13.71
N PHE A 10 -5.15 8.51 -15.02
CA PHE A 10 -5.87 7.56 -15.86
C PHE A 10 -5.19 6.18 -15.91
N TYR A 11 -3.87 6.15 -16.07
CA TYR A 11 -3.07 4.93 -15.97
C TYR A 11 -3.21 4.26 -14.61
N GLY A 12 -3.08 5.02 -13.51
CA GLY A 12 -3.26 4.54 -12.15
C GLY A 12 -4.67 4.02 -11.88
N PHE A 13 -5.70 4.62 -12.49
CA PHE A 13 -7.07 4.13 -12.44
C PHE A 13 -7.20 2.80 -13.20
N MET A 14 -6.78 2.77 -14.48
CA MET A 14 -6.95 1.61 -15.35
C MET A 14 -6.17 0.38 -14.88
N THR A 15 -4.94 0.56 -14.38
CA THR A 15 -4.12 -0.57 -13.87
C THR A 15 -4.68 -1.21 -12.60
N GLN A 16 -5.62 -0.53 -11.92
CA GLN A 16 -6.25 -1.02 -10.70
C GLN A 16 -7.60 -1.69 -10.96
N ILE A 17 -8.15 -1.59 -12.19
CA ILE A 17 -9.36 -2.31 -12.58
C ILE A 17 -9.01 -3.79 -12.76
N ARG A 18 -9.26 -4.59 -11.73
CA ARG A 18 -8.92 -6.01 -11.64
C ARG A 18 -10.07 -6.76 -10.94
N PRO A 19 -11.23 -6.96 -11.62
CA PRO A 19 -12.47 -7.39 -10.97
C PRO A 19 -12.38 -8.68 -10.14
N GLY A 20 -11.43 -9.54 -10.46
CA GLY A 20 -11.17 -10.79 -9.74
C GLY A 20 -10.44 -10.62 -8.40
N GLU A 21 -9.82 -9.48 -8.10
CA GLU A 21 -8.98 -9.28 -6.91
C GLU A 21 -9.74 -9.53 -5.60
N SER A 22 -10.96 -8.99 -5.47
CA SER A 22 -11.84 -9.19 -4.31
C SER A 22 -12.28 -10.65 -4.08
N PHE A 23 -12.13 -11.49 -5.11
CA PHE A 23 -12.59 -12.88 -5.13
C PHE A 23 -11.44 -13.89 -5.20
N ILE A 24 -10.17 -13.46 -5.08
CA ILE A 24 -9.01 -14.37 -5.11
C ILE A 24 -9.12 -15.44 -4.01
N THR A 25 -9.40 -15.04 -2.76
CA THR A 25 -9.48 -16.01 -1.65
C THR A 25 -10.63 -17.02 -1.83
N PRO A 26 -11.87 -16.60 -2.14
CA PRO A 26 -12.92 -17.54 -2.53
C PRO A 26 -12.55 -18.45 -3.71
N TYR A 27 -11.82 -17.94 -4.69
CA TYR A 27 -11.38 -18.72 -5.85
C TYR A 27 -10.33 -19.79 -5.49
N LEU A 28 -9.37 -19.47 -4.61
CA LEU A 28 -8.36 -20.43 -4.13
C LEU A 28 -8.98 -21.55 -3.29
N LEU A 29 -9.99 -21.21 -2.48
CA LEU A 29 -10.69 -22.14 -1.60
C LEU A 29 -11.87 -22.86 -2.28
N GLY A 30 -12.25 -22.39 -3.47
CA GLY A 30 -13.36 -22.94 -4.25
C GLY A 30 -13.06 -24.28 -4.90
N THR A 31 -14.06 -24.83 -5.58
CA THR A 31 -14.00 -26.15 -6.24
C THR A 31 -12.98 -26.24 -7.37
N GLU A 32 -12.55 -25.11 -7.92
CA GLU A 32 -11.58 -25.03 -9.02
C GLU A 32 -10.15 -25.34 -8.55
N LYS A 33 -9.70 -24.70 -7.46
CA LYS A 33 -8.32 -24.81 -6.96
C LYS A 33 -8.16 -25.76 -5.77
N LYS A 34 -9.20 -25.91 -4.94
CA LYS A 34 -9.28 -26.87 -3.83
C LYS A 34 -8.12 -26.77 -2.82
N PHE A 35 -7.59 -25.58 -2.57
CA PHE A 35 -6.59 -25.40 -1.50
C PHE A 35 -7.26 -25.41 -0.13
N THR A 36 -6.54 -25.89 0.88
CA THR A 36 -7.01 -25.81 2.27
C THR A 36 -6.82 -24.40 2.82
N LYS A 37 -7.67 -24.00 3.78
CA LYS A 37 -7.55 -22.70 4.47
C LYS A 37 -6.19 -22.53 5.15
N ALA A 38 -5.65 -23.59 5.73
CA ALA A 38 -4.35 -23.58 6.38
C ALA A 38 -3.21 -23.36 5.36
N GLU A 39 -3.28 -23.96 4.17
CA GLU A 39 -2.31 -23.72 3.10
C GLU A 39 -2.35 -22.27 2.61
N VAL A 40 -3.55 -21.73 2.36
CA VAL A 40 -3.68 -20.34 1.92
C VAL A 40 -3.12 -19.38 2.99
N THR A 41 -3.53 -19.55 4.24
CA THR A 41 -3.19 -18.63 5.34
C THR A 41 -1.73 -18.73 5.80
N ASN A 42 -1.20 -19.94 5.95
CA ASN A 42 0.07 -20.18 6.65
C ASN A 42 1.22 -20.59 5.72
N VAL A 43 0.93 -20.86 4.43
CA VAL A 43 1.94 -21.32 3.46
C VAL A 43 2.03 -20.40 2.24
N ILE A 44 0.90 -19.92 1.72
CA ILE A 44 0.85 -19.07 0.52
C ILE A 44 1.00 -17.60 0.90
N THR A 45 0.03 -17.04 1.64
CA THR A 45 -0.01 -15.61 1.99
C THR A 45 1.26 -15.06 2.69
N PRO A 46 1.95 -15.79 3.57
CA PRO A 46 3.18 -15.28 4.20
C PRO A 46 4.29 -14.96 3.19
N VAL A 47 4.35 -15.66 2.05
CA VAL A 47 5.35 -15.45 1.00
C VAL A 47 5.31 -14.02 0.48
N LEU A 48 4.14 -13.38 0.43
CA LEU A 48 4.00 -11.98 0.04
C LEU A 48 4.83 -11.07 0.94
N SER A 49 4.83 -11.28 2.25
CA SER A 49 5.59 -10.44 3.19
C SER A 49 7.10 -10.63 3.01
N TYR A 50 7.55 -11.87 2.82
CA TYR A 50 8.96 -12.22 2.68
C TYR A 50 9.55 -11.69 1.38
N SER A 51 8.86 -11.99 0.29
CA SER A 51 9.25 -11.53 -1.04
C SER A 51 9.22 -10.00 -1.10
N TYR A 52 8.19 -9.35 -0.52
CA TYR A 52 8.12 -7.88 -0.52
C TYR A 52 9.32 -7.25 0.19
N MET A 53 9.71 -7.76 1.35
CA MET A 53 10.91 -7.30 2.06
C MET A 53 12.17 -7.43 1.19
N ALA A 54 12.32 -8.56 0.49
CA ALA A 54 13.48 -8.85 -0.34
C ALA A 54 13.54 -7.99 -1.62
N VAL A 55 12.40 -7.80 -2.31
CA VAL A 55 12.37 -7.08 -3.59
C VAL A 55 12.26 -5.56 -3.45
N LEU A 56 11.84 -5.06 -2.29
CA LEU A 56 11.62 -3.63 -2.05
C LEU A 56 12.89 -2.79 -2.27
N VAL A 57 14.02 -3.19 -1.67
CA VAL A 57 15.29 -2.45 -1.80
C VAL A 57 15.82 -2.50 -3.24
N PRO A 58 15.93 -3.67 -3.90
CA PRO A 58 16.33 -3.74 -5.30
C PRO A 58 15.45 -2.90 -6.23
N ILE A 59 14.12 -2.97 -6.10
CA ILE A 59 13.20 -2.23 -6.97
C ILE A 59 13.29 -0.73 -6.70
N PHE A 60 13.46 -0.32 -5.44
CA PHE A 60 13.66 1.09 -5.10
C PHE A 60 14.93 1.65 -5.75
N LEU A 61 16.06 0.94 -5.65
CA LEU A 61 17.31 1.34 -6.32
C LEU A 61 17.17 1.32 -7.85
N LEU A 62 16.49 0.31 -8.40
CA LEU A 62 16.26 0.17 -9.83
C LEU A 62 15.37 1.29 -10.39
N THR A 63 14.41 1.77 -9.59
CA THR A 63 13.50 2.87 -9.95
C THR A 63 14.26 4.13 -10.28
N ASP A 64 15.26 4.45 -9.46
CA ASP A 64 16.09 5.63 -9.64
C ASP A 64 17.10 5.45 -10.78
N TYR A 65 17.67 4.25 -10.93
CA TYR A 65 18.64 3.95 -12.00
C TYR A 65 17.99 3.93 -13.40
N LEU A 66 16.83 3.29 -13.55
CA LEU A 66 16.18 3.06 -14.84
C LEU A 66 15.18 4.16 -15.25
N ARG A 67 15.08 5.27 -14.52
CA ARG A 67 14.17 6.39 -14.80
C ARG A 67 12.70 5.96 -14.87
N TYR A 68 12.22 5.27 -13.82
CA TYR A 68 10.81 4.94 -13.51
C TYR A 68 10.03 4.08 -14.54
N LYS A 69 10.04 4.40 -15.84
CA LYS A 69 9.25 3.72 -16.88
C LYS A 69 9.52 2.20 -16.94
N PRO A 70 10.78 1.71 -16.92
CA PRO A 70 11.04 0.27 -16.91
C PRO A 70 10.50 -0.44 -15.67
N VAL A 71 10.46 0.25 -14.52
CA VAL A 71 9.85 -0.30 -13.29
C VAL A 71 8.33 -0.36 -13.39
N LEU A 72 7.68 0.61 -14.04
CA LEU A 72 6.24 0.53 -14.34
C LEU A 72 5.93 -0.58 -15.35
N VAL A 73 6.80 -0.82 -16.34
CA VAL A 73 6.65 -1.96 -17.25
C VAL A 73 6.82 -3.28 -16.50
N LEU A 74 7.83 -3.37 -15.62
CA LEU A 74 8.01 -4.54 -14.74
C LEU A 74 6.79 -4.77 -13.84
N GLN A 75 6.18 -3.70 -13.32
CA GLN A 75 4.93 -3.78 -12.58
C GLN A 75 3.84 -4.44 -13.43
N SER A 76 3.55 -3.91 -14.62
CA SER A 76 2.48 -4.45 -15.47
C SER A 76 2.74 -5.88 -15.94
N LEU A 77 4.00 -6.24 -16.24
CA LEU A 77 4.36 -7.63 -16.53
C LEU A 77 4.12 -8.55 -15.33
N SER A 78 4.47 -8.10 -14.13
CA SER A 78 4.23 -8.85 -12.89
C SER A 78 2.72 -9.02 -12.62
N HIS A 79 1.90 -8.00 -12.91
CA HIS A 79 0.44 -8.15 -12.90
C HIS A 79 -0.01 -9.24 -13.89
N ILE A 80 0.45 -9.24 -15.14
CA ILE A 80 0.07 -10.31 -16.07
C ILE A 80 0.48 -11.70 -15.53
N SER A 81 1.69 -11.83 -14.98
CA SER A 81 2.16 -13.08 -14.38
C SER A 81 1.27 -13.57 -13.22
N ILE A 82 0.80 -12.68 -12.35
CA ILE A 82 -0.12 -13.03 -11.24
C ILE A 82 -1.41 -13.65 -11.79
N TRP A 83 -2.05 -13.00 -12.76
CA TRP A 83 -3.33 -13.48 -13.29
C TRP A 83 -3.17 -14.74 -14.16
N LEU A 84 -2.05 -14.88 -14.87
CA LEU A 84 -1.69 -16.13 -15.56
C LEU A 84 -1.49 -17.28 -14.57
N LEU A 85 -0.80 -17.05 -13.45
CA LEU A 85 -0.60 -18.05 -12.40
C LEU A 85 -1.91 -18.40 -11.68
N LEU A 86 -2.81 -17.43 -11.47
CA LEU A 86 -4.15 -17.69 -10.92
C LEU A 86 -4.99 -18.57 -11.85
N VAL A 87 -4.93 -18.35 -13.16
CA VAL A 87 -5.67 -19.16 -14.13
C VAL A 87 -5.04 -20.55 -14.26
N LEU A 88 -3.74 -20.62 -14.56
CA LEU A 88 -3.05 -21.85 -14.97
C LEU A 88 -2.47 -22.67 -13.80
N GLY A 89 -2.11 -22.02 -12.70
CA GLY A 89 -1.40 -22.67 -11.59
C GLY A 89 -2.30 -23.55 -10.73
N THR A 90 -1.90 -24.79 -10.49
CA THR A 90 -2.65 -25.76 -9.66
C THR A 90 -1.91 -26.18 -8.39
N SER A 91 -0.61 -25.88 -8.31
CA SER A 91 0.23 -26.26 -7.17
C SER A 91 0.37 -25.12 -6.15
N VAL A 92 0.70 -25.48 -4.91
CA VAL A 92 1.04 -24.51 -3.85
C VAL A 92 2.21 -23.62 -4.28
N LEU A 93 3.22 -24.20 -4.95
CA LEU A 93 4.36 -23.44 -5.46
C LEU A 93 3.94 -22.37 -6.48
N ALA A 94 2.98 -22.68 -7.37
CA ALA A 94 2.47 -21.70 -8.33
C ALA A 94 1.77 -20.53 -7.62
N MET A 95 1.04 -20.79 -6.53
CA MET A 95 0.42 -19.74 -5.72
C MET A 95 1.45 -18.94 -4.91
N GLN A 96 2.53 -19.58 -4.44
CA GLN A 96 3.65 -18.86 -3.81
C GLN A 96 4.39 -17.96 -4.81
N LEU A 97 4.58 -18.42 -6.05
CA LEU A 97 5.13 -17.60 -7.12
C LEU A 97 4.18 -16.44 -7.48
N MET A 98 2.87 -16.66 -7.40
CA MET A 98 1.89 -15.60 -7.58
C MET A 98 2.08 -14.50 -6.52
N GLU A 99 2.24 -14.87 -5.25
CA GLU A 99 2.50 -13.91 -4.16
C GLU A 99 3.83 -13.18 -4.33
N PHE A 100 4.85 -13.88 -4.83
CA PHE A 100 6.13 -13.27 -5.19
C PHE A 100 5.97 -12.18 -6.26
N PHE A 101 5.25 -12.44 -7.36
CA PHE A 101 4.98 -11.42 -8.35
C PHE A 101 4.10 -10.28 -7.78
N TYR A 102 3.14 -10.59 -6.91
CA TYR A 102 2.35 -9.57 -6.20
C TYR A 102 3.24 -8.63 -5.39
N SER A 103 4.29 -9.16 -4.74
CA SER A 103 5.27 -8.35 -4.02
C SER A 103 6.05 -7.37 -4.92
N ILE A 104 6.39 -7.78 -6.15
CA ILE A 104 7.05 -6.92 -7.14
C ILE A 104 6.11 -5.76 -7.51
N THR A 105 4.82 -6.03 -7.70
CA THR A 105 3.84 -4.98 -8.01
C THR A 105 3.69 -3.97 -6.87
N MET A 106 3.66 -4.46 -5.62
CA MET A 106 3.60 -3.61 -4.42
C MET A 106 4.84 -2.73 -4.26
N ALA A 107 6.03 -3.23 -4.62
CA ALA A 107 7.28 -2.48 -4.57
C ALA A 107 7.35 -1.44 -5.69
N ALA A 108 6.97 -1.82 -6.91
CA ALA A 108 6.96 -0.93 -8.06
C ALA A 108 5.96 0.23 -7.93
N ARG A 109 4.92 0.11 -7.09
CA ARG A 109 3.99 1.21 -6.78
C ARG A 109 4.69 2.46 -6.23
N ILE A 110 5.84 2.31 -5.54
CA ILE A 110 6.63 3.46 -5.06
C ILE A 110 7.19 4.28 -6.24
N ALA A 111 7.53 3.61 -7.35
CA ALA A 111 7.97 4.26 -8.58
C ALA A 111 6.87 5.13 -9.18
N TYR A 112 5.61 4.66 -9.16
CA TYR A 112 4.46 5.42 -9.64
C TYR A 112 4.27 6.74 -8.88
N SER A 113 4.30 6.70 -7.54
CA SER A 113 4.20 7.92 -6.74
C SER A 113 5.40 8.87 -6.96
N SER A 114 6.61 8.31 -7.05
CA SER A 114 7.83 9.09 -7.30
C SER A 114 7.83 9.77 -8.68
N TYR A 115 7.25 9.10 -9.68
CA TYR A 115 7.07 9.63 -11.03
C TYR A 115 6.24 10.91 -11.05
N ILE A 116 5.13 10.92 -10.32
CA ILE A 116 4.24 12.09 -10.24
C ILE A 116 4.93 13.26 -9.56
N PHE A 117 5.70 13.02 -8.51
CA PHE A 117 6.46 14.07 -7.83
C PHE A 117 7.59 14.65 -8.68
N SER A 118 8.17 13.87 -9.60
CA SER A 118 9.19 14.39 -10.53
C SER A 118 8.65 15.39 -11.57
N LEU A 119 7.34 15.38 -11.83
CA LEU A 119 6.70 16.21 -12.87
C LEU A 119 6.17 17.56 -12.35
N VAL A 120 6.12 17.75 -11.03
CA VAL A 120 5.40 18.86 -10.42
C VAL A 120 6.30 19.64 -9.45
N ALA A 121 6.04 20.93 -9.27
CA ALA A 121 6.73 21.74 -8.27
C ALA A 121 6.27 21.37 -6.83
N PRO A 122 7.14 21.53 -5.82
CA PRO A 122 6.83 21.18 -4.42
C PRO A 122 5.56 21.83 -3.88
N SER A 123 5.24 23.05 -4.31
CA SER A 123 4.03 23.79 -3.91
C SER A 123 2.71 23.08 -4.23
N ARG A 124 2.71 22.07 -5.11
CA ARG A 124 1.52 21.33 -5.52
C ARG A 124 1.57 19.84 -5.17
N TYR A 125 2.59 19.36 -4.44
CA TYR A 125 2.73 17.94 -4.11
C TYR A 125 1.52 17.36 -3.39
N GLN A 126 0.97 18.08 -2.41
CA GLN A 126 -0.21 17.63 -1.67
C GLN A 126 -1.42 17.38 -2.60
N ARG A 127 -1.71 18.30 -3.53
CA ARG A 127 -2.83 18.16 -4.46
C ARG A 127 -2.62 17.02 -5.45
N MET A 128 -1.39 16.87 -5.96
CA MET A 128 -1.08 15.84 -6.96
C MET A 128 -1.05 14.44 -6.34
N ALA A 129 -0.53 14.31 -5.10
CA ALA A 129 -0.60 13.07 -4.34
C ALA A 129 -2.06 12.66 -4.09
N SER A 130 -2.91 13.63 -3.71
CA SER A 130 -4.33 13.42 -3.48
C SER A 130 -5.07 12.96 -4.76
N TYR A 131 -4.88 13.62 -5.90
CA TYR A 131 -5.49 13.21 -7.16
C TYR A 131 -5.05 11.83 -7.61
N SER A 132 -3.75 11.54 -7.52
CA SER A 132 -3.21 10.23 -7.88
C SER A 132 -3.76 9.10 -7.03
N ARG A 133 -3.76 9.27 -5.70
CA ARG A 133 -4.32 8.26 -4.78
C ARG A 133 -5.83 8.08 -4.98
N SER A 134 -6.56 9.18 -5.16
CA SER A 134 -8.00 9.12 -5.42
C SER A 134 -8.29 8.37 -6.72
N ALA A 135 -7.53 8.60 -7.78
CA ALA A 135 -7.67 7.88 -9.05
C ALA A 135 -7.38 6.38 -8.90
N VAL A 136 -6.32 6.00 -8.18
CA VAL A 136 -5.99 4.60 -7.87
C VAL A 136 -7.12 3.93 -7.08
N LEU A 137 -7.63 4.59 -6.03
CA LEU A 137 -8.72 4.07 -5.19
C LEU A 137 -10.04 3.96 -5.95
N LEU A 138 -10.35 4.92 -6.84
CA LEU A 138 -11.50 4.84 -7.73
C LEU A 138 -11.38 3.68 -8.74
N GLY A 139 -10.15 3.34 -9.14
CA GLY A 139 -9.90 2.16 -9.98
C GLY A 139 -10.25 0.87 -9.23
N VAL A 140 -9.81 0.74 -7.98
CA VAL A 140 -10.18 -0.42 -7.12
C VAL A 140 -11.67 -0.43 -6.80
N PHE A 141 -12.30 0.72 -6.58
CA PHE A 141 -13.76 0.83 -6.44
C PHE A 141 -14.49 0.28 -7.67
N THR A 142 -14.12 0.78 -8.86
CA THR A 142 -14.71 0.36 -10.13
C THR A 142 -14.50 -1.12 -10.37
N SER A 143 -13.30 -1.62 -10.06
CA SER A 143 -12.95 -3.04 -10.08
C SER A 143 -13.91 -3.88 -9.23
N SER A 144 -14.09 -3.48 -7.97
CA SER A 144 -14.85 -4.24 -6.98
C SER A 144 -16.35 -4.23 -7.30
N VAL A 145 -16.87 -3.09 -7.77
CA VAL A 145 -18.25 -2.98 -8.28
C VAL A 145 -18.45 -3.87 -9.50
N LEU A 146 -17.54 -3.80 -10.48
CA LEU A 146 -17.64 -4.62 -11.70
C LEU A 146 -17.60 -6.12 -11.36
N GLY A 147 -16.70 -6.53 -10.47
CA GLY A 147 -16.61 -7.91 -10.01
C GLY A 147 -17.86 -8.37 -9.27
N GLN A 148 -18.39 -7.55 -8.37
CA GLN A 148 -19.62 -7.85 -7.64
C GLN A 148 -20.83 -7.95 -8.58
N LEU A 149 -20.95 -7.07 -9.58
CA LEU A 149 -22.01 -7.11 -10.57
C LEU A 149 -21.93 -8.38 -11.43
N CYS A 150 -20.74 -8.74 -11.91
CA CYS A 150 -20.54 -9.95 -12.71
C CYS A 150 -20.90 -11.24 -11.93
N VAL A 151 -20.51 -11.33 -10.66
CA VAL A 151 -20.78 -12.52 -9.83
C VAL A 151 -22.25 -12.58 -9.41
N THR A 152 -22.83 -11.46 -8.95
CA THR A 152 -24.18 -11.44 -8.36
C THR A 152 -25.28 -11.46 -9.42
N PHE A 153 -25.18 -10.58 -10.43
CA PHE A 153 -26.21 -10.43 -11.46
C PHE A 153 -25.89 -11.24 -12.71
N GLY A 154 -24.61 -11.29 -13.09
CA GLY A 154 -24.16 -12.02 -14.28
C GLY A 154 -24.02 -13.53 -14.09
N GLY A 155 -24.01 -14.03 -12.85
CA GLY A 155 -23.76 -15.45 -12.55
C GLY A 155 -22.42 -15.95 -13.09
N VAL A 156 -21.46 -15.05 -13.31
CA VAL A 156 -20.17 -15.34 -13.95
C VAL A 156 -19.30 -16.14 -12.98
N SER A 157 -18.67 -17.21 -13.46
CA SER A 157 -17.73 -18.01 -12.66
C SER A 157 -16.49 -17.20 -12.26
N PHE A 158 -15.87 -17.55 -11.14
CA PHE A 158 -14.61 -16.90 -10.72
C PHE A 158 -13.48 -17.09 -11.73
N LEU A 159 -13.46 -18.21 -12.46
CA LEU A 159 -12.48 -18.45 -13.52
C LEU A 159 -12.65 -17.43 -14.66
N THR A 160 -13.88 -17.24 -15.14
CA THR A 160 -14.19 -16.23 -16.17
C THR A 160 -13.86 -14.82 -15.69
N LEU A 161 -14.10 -14.51 -14.41
CA LEU A 161 -13.75 -13.21 -13.83
C LEU A 161 -12.23 -12.96 -13.82
N ASN A 162 -11.43 -14.01 -13.59
CA ASN A 162 -9.97 -13.95 -13.70
C ASN A 162 -9.52 -13.72 -15.15
N TYR A 163 -10.17 -14.30 -16.16
CA TYR A 163 -9.91 -13.99 -17.57
C TYR A 163 -10.24 -12.54 -17.94
N VAL A 164 -11.38 -12.02 -17.46
CA VAL A 164 -11.75 -10.61 -17.66
C VAL A 164 -10.69 -9.69 -17.04
N SER A 165 -10.24 -10.03 -15.82
CA SER A 165 -9.18 -9.28 -15.14
C SER A 165 -7.84 -9.36 -15.87
N LEU A 166 -7.50 -10.51 -16.46
CA LEU A 166 -6.33 -10.68 -17.31
C LEU A 166 -6.37 -9.74 -18.53
N GLY A 167 -7.55 -9.54 -19.11
CA GLY A 167 -7.78 -8.56 -20.18
C GLY A 167 -7.47 -7.13 -19.73
N PHE A 168 -7.99 -6.70 -18.58
CA PHE A 168 -7.73 -5.36 -18.03
C PHE A 168 -6.25 -5.12 -17.69
N VAL A 169 -5.56 -6.09 -17.07
CA VAL A 169 -4.13 -5.93 -16.76
C VAL A 169 -3.26 -5.92 -18.03
N SER A 170 -3.66 -6.66 -19.08
CA SER A 170 -3.00 -6.63 -20.39
C SER A 170 -3.17 -5.27 -21.06
N PHE A 171 -4.37 -4.68 -20.97
CA PHE A 171 -4.60 -3.31 -21.41
C PHE A 171 -3.77 -2.29 -20.60
N GLY A 172 -3.61 -2.51 -19.30
CA GLY A 172 -2.72 -1.73 -18.44
C GLY A 172 -1.25 -1.75 -18.90
N LEU A 173 -0.76 -2.90 -19.40
CA LEU A 173 0.58 -2.98 -20.00
C LEU A 173 0.68 -2.09 -21.24
N ILE A 174 -0.31 -2.13 -22.13
CA ILE A 174 -0.35 -1.29 -23.34
C ILE A 174 -0.27 0.19 -22.96
N LEU A 175 -1.08 0.64 -21.99
CA LEU A 175 -1.01 2.02 -21.47
C LEU A 175 0.38 2.37 -20.91
N THR A 176 1.04 1.42 -20.24
CA THR A 176 2.40 1.63 -19.71
C THR A 176 3.42 1.90 -20.82
N LEU A 177 3.29 1.22 -21.96
CA LEU A 177 4.20 1.40 -23.10
C LEU A 177 4.10 2.81 -23.70
N PHE A 178 2.90 3.41 -23.67
CA PHE A 178 2.64 4.77 -24.13
C PHE A 178 3.02 5.86 -23.13
N LEU A 179 3.44 5.53 -21.89
CA LEU A 179 3.97 6.53 -20.96
C LEU A 179 5.23 7.19 -21.54
N GLU A 180 5.26 8.51 -21.56
CA GLU A 180 6.47 9.25 -21.93
C GLU A 180 7.61 8.93 -20.95
N ARG A 181 8.87 8.93 -21.42
CA ARG A 181 10.01 8.79 -20.51
C ARG A 181 10.32 10.16 -19.88
N PRO A 182 10.37 10.27 -18.55
CA PRO A 182 10.67 11.53 -17.89
C PRO A 182 12.14 11.88 -18.15
N ARG A 183 12.39 13.14 -18.54
CA ARG A 183 13.74 13.65 -18.86
C ARG A 183 14.57 13.99 -17.61
N ARG A 184 13.96 14.07 -16.43
CA ARG A 184 14.62 14.38 -15.15
C ARG A 184 14.45 13.21 -14.18
N SER A 185 15.54 12.77 -13.54
CA SER A 185 15.44 11.94 -12.33
C SER A 185 15.63 12.82 -11.09
N LEU A 186 14.98 12.45 -9.99
CA LEU A 186 14.98 13.24 -8.75
C LEU A 186 16.39 13.39 -8.13
N PHE A 187 17.27 12.39 -8.32
CA PHE A 187 18.58 12.34 -7.68
C PHE A 187 19.79 12.22 -8.62
N PHE A 188 19.70 11.52 -9.76
CA PHE A 188 20.89 11.05 -10.50
C PHE A 188 21.16 11.73 -11.86
N ASN A 189 20.20 12.45 -12.44
CA ASN A 189 20.32 13.02 -13.78
C ASN A 189 19.62 14.40 -13.86
N ARG A 190 20.23 15.39 -13.21
CA ARG A 190 19.96 16.81 -13.52
C ARG A 190 20.78 17.21 -14.76
N PRO A 191 20.23 17.94 -15.74
CA PRO A 191 21.04 18.55 -16.79
C PRO A 191 22.00 19.57 -16.15
N ARG A 192 23.31 19.36 -16.29
CA ARG A 192 24.31 20.42 -16.08
C ARG A 192 24.04 21.51 -17.11
N GLY A 193 23.61 22.69 -16.68
CA GLY A 193 23.46 23.86 -17.57
C GLY A 193 22.14 24.63 -17.49
N ALA A 194 21.26 24.37 -16.52
CA ALA A 194 20.11 25.24 -16.25
C ALA A 194 20.29 25.99 -14.91
N SER A 195 21.47 26.56 -14.71
CA SER A 195 21.65 27.70 -13.81
C SER A 195 21.23 28.92 -14.62
N ASP A 196 20.18 29.64 -14.18
CA ASP A 196 20.04 31.11 -14.34
C ASP A 196 18.60 31.64 -14.25
N ALA A 197 17.57 30.84 -13.94
CA ALA A 197 16.21 31.41 -13.86
C ALA A 197 15.24 30.83 -12.83
N ALA A 198 15.67 30.05 -11.83
CA ALA A 198 14.77 29.62 -10.77
C ALA A 198 15.43 29.73 -9.39
N VAL A 199 14.76 30.49 -8.52
CA VAL A 199 15.04 30.72 -7.10
C VAL A 199 15.60 29.45 -6.43
N PRO A 200 16.73 29.56 -5.70
CA PRO A 200 17.46 28.41 -5.20
C PRO A 200 16.60 27.63 -4.22
N ALA A 201 16.24 26.41 -4.59
CA ALA A 201 15.72 25.46 -3.64
C ALA A 201 16.86 25.04 -2.71
N GLU A 202 16.55 24.79 -1.44
CA GLU A 202 17.46 24.29 -0.38
C GLU A 202 18.41 23.14 -0.81
N LEU A 203 18.11 22.44 -1.92
CA LEU A 203 18.96 21.42 -2.53
C LEU A 203 20.22 21.95 -3.24
N ASP A 204 20.25 23.20 -3.70
CA ASP A 204 21.43 23.74 -4.41
C ASP A 204 22.58 24.06 -3.44
N ARG A 205 22.27 24.32 -2.16
CA ARG A 205 23.27 24.38 -1.08
C ARG A 205 23.95 23.04 -0.78
N MET A 206 23.43 21.91 -1.30
CA MET A 206 23.95 20.57 -1.02
C MET A 206 24.93 20.04 -2.09
N ALA A 207 25.14 20.79 -3.18
CA ALA A 207 25.84 20.31 -4.38
C ALA A 207 27.25 20.87 -4.60
N GLU A 208 27.72 21.85 -3.82
CA GLU A 208 29.06 22.44 -3.99
C GLU A 208 30.21 21.61 -3.39
N GLY A 209 29.93 20.38 -2.93
CA GLY A 209 30.94 19.49 -2.35
C GLY A 209 31.39 18.40 -3.30
N ASP A 210 32.36 18.75 -4.14
CA ASP A 210 33.39 17.89 -4.72
C ASP A 210 33.02 16.89 -5.83
N SER A 211 33.67 17.06 -6.97
CA SER A 211 33.48 16.28 -8.19
C SER A 211 34.68 15.38 -8.45
N GLY A 212 34.50 14.06 -8.30
CA GLY A 212 35.48 13.09 -8.79
C GLY A 212 35.18 11.61 -8.48
N VAL A 213 35.19 10.80 -9.55
CA VAL A 213 35.62 9.37 -9.60
C VAL A 213 34.58 8.23 -9.35
N GLY A 214 34.53 7.30 -10.32
CA GLY A 214 34.47 5.84 -10.12
C GLY A 214 33.12 5.12 -9.90
N THR A 215 32.61 4.45 -10.95
CA THR A 215 31.28 3.79 -11.01
C THR A 215 31.02 2.65 -10.00
N ARG A 216 32.04 2.05 -9.37
CA ARG A 216 31.86 0.95 -8.38
C ARG A 216 31.91 1.41 -6.92
N GLY A 217 32.68 2.46 -6.60
CA GLY A 217 32.68 3.09 -5.28
C GLY A 217 31.49 4.05 -5.07
N TRP A 218 30.83 4.46 -6.16
CA TRP A 218 29.74 5.44 -6.14
C TRP A 218 28.43 4.90 -5.54
N GLN A 219 28.13 3.61 -5.69
CA GLN A 219 26.94 3.01 -5.06
C GLN A 219 27.06 2.97 -3.54
N ASP A 220 28.21 2.54 -3.02
CA ASP A 220 28.51 2.57 -1.58
C ASP A 220 28.56 4.00 -1.06
N MET A 221 29.07 4.96 -1.84
CA MET A 221 29.03 6.38 -1.48
C MET A 221 27.61 6.94 -1.44
N VAL A 222 26.73 6.55 -2.35
CA VAL A 222 25.33 7.00 -2.39
C VAL A 222 24.52 6.36 -1.27
N LEU A 223 24.68 5.06 -1.01
CA LEU A 223 24.05 4.37 0.13
C LEU A 223 24.57 4.94 1.45
N CYS A 224 25.87 5.16 1.59
CA CYS A 224 26.46 5.81 2.78
C CYS A 224 25.99 7.26 2.92
N ARG A 225 25.85 8.00 1.82
CA ARG A 225 25.33 9.38 1.83
C ARG A 225 23.86 9.41 2.20
N MET A 226 23.04 8.52 1.64
CA MET A 226 21.63 8.33 2.01
C MET A 226 21.50 7.97 3.48
N LEU A 227 22.31 7.04 4.00
CA LEU A 227 22.32 6.64 5.41
C LEU A 227 22.79 7.79 6.34
N ARG A 228 23.77 8.57 5.92
CA ARG A 228 24.27 9.74 6.66
C ARG A 228 23.22 10.85 6.71
N GLU A 229 22.57 11.13 5.59
CA GLU A 229 21.44 12.08 5.51
C GLU A 229 20.24 11.56 6.30
N LEU A 230 19.99 10.25 6.32
CA LEU A 230 18.98 9.63 7.17
C LEU A 230 19.28 9.84 8.65
N GLY A 231 20.55 9.68 9.04
CA GLY A 231 21.01 9.93 10.40
C GLY A 231 20.85 11.40 10.81
N ALA A 232 21.09 12.34 9.88
CA ALA A 232 20.86 13.76 10.10
C ALA A 232 19.37 14.11 10.22
N LEU A 233 18.52 13.51 9.39
CA LEU A 233 17.06 13.66 9.41
C LEU A 233 16.43 13.02 10.67
N ALA A 234 16.93 11.86 11.10
CA ALA A 234 16.48 11.18 12.32
C ALA A 234 16.82 11.93 13.62
N ARG A 235 17.77 12.89 13.57
CA ARG A 235 18.09 13.77 14.71
C ARG A 235 17.04 14.85 14.94
N GLN A 236 16.14 15.11 13.98
CA GLN A 236 15.03 16.03 14.20
C GLN A 236 13.91 15.32 14.97
N PRO A 237 13.53 15.80 16.17
CA PRO A 237 12.60 15.09 17.06
C PRO A 237 11.20 14.94 16.44
N GLN A 238 10.74 15.95 15.69
CA GLN A 238 9.45 15.91 15.00
C GLN A 238 9.45 14.87 13.88
N LEU A 239 10.50 14.83 13.06
CA LEU A 239 10.61 13.88 11.95
C LEU A 239 10.72 12.44 12.43
N ARG A 240 11.41 12.22 13.55
CA ARG A 240 11.57 10.90 14.18
C ARG A 240 10.22 10.33 14.65
N LEU A 241 9.40 11.14 15.31
CA LEU A 241 8.07 10.73 15.76
C LEU A 241 7.17 10.35 14.58
N TRP A 242 7.19 11.16 13.51
CA TRP A 242 6.46 10.90 12.28
C TRP A 242 6.94 9.64 11.54
N SER A 243 8.26 9.41 11.49
CA SER A 243 8.85 8.21 10.89
C SER A 243 8.45 6.94 11.65
N LEU A 244 8.58 6.94 12.98
CA LEU A 244 8.14 5.83 13.82
C LEU A 244 6.64 5.57 13.64
N TRP A 245 5.83 6.63 13.67
CA TRP A 245 4.40 6.55 13.41
C TRP A 245 4.07 5.89 12.07
N TRP A 246 4.75 6.30 11.01
CA TRP A 246 4.58 5.71 9.69
C TRP A 246 4.90 4.21 9.70
N VAL A 247 6.03 3.84 10.29
CA VAL A 247 6.53 2.45 10.32
C VAL A 247 5.52 1.54 11.01
N PHE A 248 5.09 1.89 12.22
CA PHE A 248 4.19 1.05 13.01
C PHE A 248 2.78 0.97 12.40
N ASN A 249 2.19 2.09 11.98
CA ASN A 249 0.84 2.06 11.39
C ASN A 249 0.82 1.36 10.04
N SER A 250 1.82 1.56 9.19
CA SER A 250 1.90 0.90 7.89
C SER A 250 2.05 -0.62 8.06
N ALA A 251 2.87 -1.07 9.01
CA ALA A 251 3.04 -2.50 9.28
C ALA A 251 1.71 -3.16 9.66
N GLY A 252 0.98 -2.58 10.64
CA GLY A 252 -0.32 -3.09 11.06
C GLY A 252 -1.38 -3.01 9.95
N TYR A 253 -1.38 -1.92 9.17
CA TYR A 253 -2.33 -1.77 8.06
C TYR A 253 -2.18 -2.88 7.02
N TYR A 254 -0.95 -3.20 6.61
CA TYR A 254 -0.71 -4.25 5.63
C TYR A 254 -0.94 -5.65 6.20
N LEU A 255 -0.70 -5.90 7.49
CA LEU A 255 -1.09 -7.16 8.15
C LEU A 255 -2.60 -7.37 8.04
N MET A 256 -3.40 -6.35 8.37
CA MET A 256 -4.85 -6.46 8.28
C MET A 256 -5.31 -6.60 6.83
N LEU A 257 -4.72 -5.85 5.90
CA LEU A 257 -5.05 -5.91 4.47
C LEU A 257 -4.86 -7.31 3.89
N TYR A 258 -3.73 -7.95 4.16
CA TYR A 258 -3.39 -9.24 3.53
C TYR A 258 -4.26 -10.40 4.03
N TYR A 259 -4.71 -10.33 5.29
CA TYR A 259 -5.51 -11.39 5.91
C TYR A 259 -7.02 -11.09 5.95
N ALA A 260 -7.46 -9.89 5.54
CA ALA A 260 -8.88 -9.49 5.55
C ALA A 260 -9.78 -10.41 4.70
N HIS A 261 -9.38 -10.71 3.45
CA HIS A 261 -10.17 -11.58 2.57
C HIS A 261 -10.27 -13.01 3.09
N ILE A 262 -9.24 -13.50 3.79
CA ILE A 262 -9.21 -14.81 4.43
C ILE A 262 -10.17 -14.83 5.62
N LEU A 263 -10.15 -13.79 6.46
CA LEU A 263 -11.06 -13.65 7.59
C LEU A 263 -12.52 -13.64 7.13
N TRP A 264 -12.85 -12.86 6.09
CA TRP A 264 -14.23 -12.80 5.57
C TRP A 264 -14.74 -14.16 5.11
N ASN A 265 -13.87 -14.95 4.46
CA ASN A 265 -14.22 -16.29 3.99
C ASN A 265 -14.34 -17.32 5.13
N GLU A 266 -13.73 -17.09 6.30
CA GLU A 266 -13.97 -17.91 7.49
C GLU A 266 -15.29 -17.58 8.19
N ILE A 267 -15.62 -16.30 8.32
CA ILE A 267 -16.85 -15.84 8.98
C ILE A 267 -18.09 -16.29 8.17
N SER A 268 -17.99 -16.32 6.84
CA SER A 268 -19.05 -16.78 5.94
C SER A 268 -18.48 -17.73 4.89
N PRO A 269 -18.44 -19.05 5.16
CA PRO A 269 -18.05 -20.05 4.17
C PRO A 269 -19.17 -20.17 3.13
N THR A 270 -19.11 -19.36 2.07
CA THR A 270 -20.06 -19.46 0.97
C THR A 270 -19.55 -20.47 -0.06
N THR A 271 -20.09 -21.68 -0.01
CA THR A 271 -19.93 -22.71 -1.04
C THR A 271 -20.66 -22.34 -2.34
N ASP A 272 -21.51 -21.31 -2.32
CA ASP A 272 -22.32 -20.86 -3.45
C ASP A 272 -21.89 -19.45 -3.92
N ASN A 273 -21.50 -19.35 -5.19
CA ASN A 273 -20.92 -18.14 -5.80
C ASN A 273 -21.84 -16.90 -5.69
N ARG A 274 -23.16 -17.11 -5.60
CA ARG A 274 -24.16 -16.03 -5.66
C ARG A 274 -24.32 -15.20 -4.37
N ARG A 275 -23.75 -15.63 -3.24
CA ARG A 275 -23.89 -14.95 -1.94
C ARG A 275 -22.61 -14.29 -1.42
N VAL A 276 -21.57 -14.19 -2.25
CA VAL A 276 -20.28 -13.57 -1.88
C VAL A 276 -20.37 -12.05 -2.05
N TYR A 277 -20.26 -11.29 -0.96
CA TYR A 277 -20.36 -9.81 -0.96
C TYR A 277 -19.01 -9.08 -0.83
N ASN A 278 -17.89 -9.79 -1.02
CA ASN A 278 -16.54 -9.23 -0.84
C ASN A 278 -16.31 -7.97 -1.70
N GLY A 279 -16.75 -7.97 -2.96
CA GLY A 279 -16.61 -6.82 -3.85
C GLY A 279 -17.44 -5.60 -3.40
N GLY A 280 -18.59 -5.81 -2.76
CA GLY A 280 -19.40 -4.73 -2.20
C GLY A 280 -18.72 -4.03 -1.01
N VAL A 281 -18.11 -4.82 -0.13
CA VAL A 281 -17.35 -4.31 1.03
C VAL A 281 -16.10 -3.56 0.59
N ASP A 282 -15.36 -4.12 -0.35
CA ASP A 282 -14.20 -3.46 -0.94
C ASP A 282 -14.60 -2.15 -1.63
N ALA A 283 -15.69 -2.14 -2.39
CA ALA A 283 -16.19 -0.93 -3.03
C ALA A 283 -16.52 0.16 -2.01
N ALA A 284 -17.27 -0.16 -0.95
CA ALA A 284 -17.61 0.82 0.08
C ALA A 284 -16.35 1.37 0.79
N SER A 285 -15.42 0.50 1.18
CA SER A 285 -14.19 0.90 1.88
C SER A 285 -13.26 1.75 1.02
N THR A 286 -13.12 1.40 -0.26
CA THR A 286 -12.28 2.12 -1.23
C THR A 286 -12.88 3.44 -1.66
N LEU A 287 -14.21 3.53 -1.78
CA LEU A 287 -14.90 4.78 -2.05
C LEU A 287 -14.72 5.78 -0.90
N LEU A 288 -14.91 5.34 0.35
CA LEU A 288 -14.64 6.17 1.52
C LEU A 288 -13.17 6.60 1.57
N GLY A 289 -12.24 5.69 1.28
CA GLY A 289 -10.82 6.00 1.16
C GLY A 289 -10.52 7.03 0.06
N ALA A 290 -11.20 6.95 -1.08
CA ALA A 290 -11.03 7.88 -2.21
C ALA A 290 -11.53 9.29 -1.85
N VAL A 291 -12.74 9.38 -1.28
CA VAL A 291 -13.31 10.65 -0.80
C VAL A 291 -12.40 11.29 0.24
N ALA A 292 -11.90 10.49 1.18
CA ALA A 292 -11.04 10.96 2.25
C ALA A 292 -9.66 11.42 1.73
N SER A 293 -9.06 10.67 0.79
CA SER A 293 -7.81 11.05 0.11
C SER A 293 -7.98 12.34 -0.70
N PHE A 294 -9.13 12.50 -1.36
CA PHE A 294 -9.45 13.71 -2.12
C PHE A 294 -9.60 14.91 -1.19
N ALA A 295 -10.40 14.79 -0.13
CA ALA A 295 -10.62 15.84 0.87
C ALA A 295 -9.30 16.28 1.53
N ALA A 296 -8.45 15.32 1.89
CA ALA A 296 -7.11 15.58 2.43
C ALA A 296 -6.23 16.48 1.54
N GLY A 297 -6.44 16.47 0.22
CA GLY A 297 -5.71 17.34 -0.73
C GLY A 297 -6.04 18.83 -0.58
N TYR A 298 -7.19 19.18 -0.01
CA TYR A 298 -7.71 20.55 0.10
C TYR A 298 -7.68 21.10 1.52
N VAL A 299 -7.58 20.23 2.54
CA VAL A 299 -7.58 20.61 3.94
C VAL A 299 -6.20 21.14 4.38
N LYS A 300 -6.16 22.38 4.87
CA LYS A 300 -4.97 23.03 5.46
C LYS A 300 -5.07 23.03 7.00
N ILE A 301 -4.88 21.87 7.63
CA ILE A 301 -4.83 21.74 9.10
C ILE A 301 -3.38 21.65 9.58
N ARG A 302 -3.10 22.12 10.80
CA ARG A 302 -1.83 21.87 11.53
C ARG A 302 -1.77 20.40 11.96
N TRP A 303 -1.35 19.54 11.03
CA TRP A 303 -1.45 18.09 11.18
C TRP A 303 -0.59 17.48 12.27
N THR A 304 0.45 18.15 12.77
CA THR A 304 1.31 17.64 13.85
C THR A 304 0.55 17.34 15.14
N LEU A 305 -0.45 18.16 15.50
CA LEU A 305 -1.25 17.98 16.72
C LEU A 305 -2.51 17.13 16.47
N TRP A 306 -3.16 17.34 15.32
CA TRP A 306 -4.41 16.66 15.00
C TRP A 306 -4.20 15.23 14.54
N SER A 307 -3.06 14.86 13.93
CA SER A 307 -2.79 13.48 13.56
C SER A 307 -2.71 12.57 14.77
N GLU A 308 -2.01 12.98 15.83
CA GLU A 308 -1.85 12.19 17.06
C GLU A 308 -3.21 11.88 17.72
N LEU A 309 -4.10 12.87 17.77
CA LEU A 309 -5.46 12.72 18.33
C LEU A 309 -6.38 11.91 17.43
N VAL A 310 -6.38 12.19 16.12
CA VAL A 310 -7.20 11.49 15.12
C VAL A 310 -6.81 10.01 15.08
N ILE A 311 -5.51 9.70 15.11
CA ILE A 311 -5.01 8.31 15.09
C ILE A 311 -5.19 7.62 16.44
N GLY A 312 -4.86 8.29 17.55
CA GLY A 312 -4.98 7.73 18.90
C GLY A 312 -6.43 7.38 19.28
N PHE A 313 -7.41 8.03 18.66
CA PHE A 313 -8.84 7.78 18.91
C PHE A 313 -9.49 6.91 17.82
N LEU A 314 -9.31 7.21 16.53
CA LEU A 314 -10.04 6.50 15.46
C LEU A 314 -9.54 5.08 15.21
N VAL A 315 -8.23 4.83 15.35
CA VAL A 315 -7.65 3.50 15.10
C VAL A 315 -8.15 2.45 16.11
N PRO A 316 -8.06 2.68 17.43
CA PRO A 316 -8.59 1.71 18.40
C PRO A 316 -10.12 1.58 18.33
N ILE A 317 -10.86 2.65 18.01
CA ILE A 317 -12.32 2.56 17.82
C ILE A 317 -12.66 1.70 16.61
N ALA A 318 -12.01 1.93 15.46
CA ALA A 318 -12.18 1.09 14.28
C ALA A 318 -11.87 -0.38 14.61
N MET A 319 -10.79 -0.64 15.37
CA MET A 319 -10.41 -1.98 15.80
C MET A 319 -11.36 -2.61 16.83
N CYS A 320 -11.97 -1.82 17.72
CA CYS A 320 -13.03 -2.29 18.60
C CYS A 320 -14.28 -2.70 17.81
N VAL A 321 -14.64 -1.94 16.76
CA VAL A 321 -15.70 -2.34 15.84
C VAL A 321 -15.31 -3.64 15.10
N VAL A 322 -14.02 -3.83 14.75
CA VAL A 322 -13.46 -5.12 14.27
C VAL A 322 -13.81 -6.29 15.17
N LEU A 323 -13.47 -6.20 16.45
CA LEU A 323 -13.70 -7.29 17.40
C LEU A 323 -15.17 -7.50 17.76
N LEU A 324 -15.96 -6.43 17.88
CA LEU A 324 -17.38 -6.56 18.19
C LEU A 324 -18.13 -7.25 17.04
N GLY A 325 -17.70 -7.02 15.79
CA GLY A 325 -18.22 -7.71 14.62
C GLY A 325 -17.97 -9.23 14.64
N THR A 326 -16.81 -9.68 15.13
CA THR A 326 -16.45 -11.12 15.15
C THR A 326 -17.17 -11.91 16.24
N HIS A 327 -17.62 -11.25 17.32
CA HIS A 327 -18.29 -11.91 18.46
C HIS A 327 -19.83 -11.95 18.40
N SER A 328 -20.46 -11.32 17.40
CA SER A 328 -21.92 -11.20 17.33
C SER A 328 -22.67 -12.50 16.95
N HIS A 329 -23.91 -12.64 17.46
CA HIS A 329 -24.83 -13.77 17.17
C HIS A 329 -25.00 -14.01 15.64
N PRO A 330 -25.22 -15.26 15.19
CA PRO A 330 -25.22 -15.61 13.76
C PRO A 330 -26.21 -14.83 12.88
N GLY A 331 -27.30 -14.30 13.46
CA GLY A 331 -28.24 -13.42 12.75
C GLY A 331 -27.71 -11.99 12.46
N CYS A 332 -26.79 -11.47 13.27
CA CYS A 332 -26.15 -10.16 13.08
C CYS A 332 -24.84 -10.22 12.27
N ARG A 333 -24.25 -11.42 12.09
CA ARG A 333 -23.08 -11.62 11.22
C ARG A 333 -23.35 -11.27 9.76
N VAL A 334 -24.61 -11.35 9.34
CA VAL A 334 -25.02 -10.99 7.98
C VAL A 334 -24.98 -9.47 7.78
N ASP A 335 -25.14 -8.62 8.79
CA ASP A 335 -24.97 -7.14 8.61
C ASP A 335 -23.55 -6.64 8.90
N ALA A 336 -22.73 -7.45 9.57
CA ALA A 336 -21.32 -7.19 9.86
C ALA A 336 -20.36 -7.62 8.72
N ARG A 337 -20.87 -7.82 7.49
CA ARG A 337 -20.14 -8.32 6.29
C ARG A 337 -18.88 -7.51 5.94
N GLY A 338 -18.83 -6.23 6.30
CA GLY A 338 -17.69 -5.33 6.02
C GLY A 338 -17.50 -4.19 7.02
N SER A 339 -18.52 -3.90 7.84
CA SER A 339 -18.54 -2.87 8.88
C SER A 339 -17.31 -2.81 9.80
N PRO A 340 -16.62 -3.91 10.14
CA PRO A 340 -15.52 -3.84 11.09
C PRO A 340 -14.23 -3.21 10.52
N VAL A 341 -13.81 -3.60 9.30
CA VAL A 341 -12.54 -3.12 8.69
C VAL A 341 -12.76 -1.80 7.92
N LEU A 342 -13.99 -1.54 7.49
CA LEU A 342 -14.41 -0.37 6.72
C LEU A 342 -13.95 0.99 7.28
N PRO A 343 -14.01 1.28 8.60
CA PRO A 343 -13.56 2.56 9.16
C PRO A 343 -12.04 2.73 9.19
N PHE A 344 -11.29 1.63 9.17
CA PHE A 344 -9.83 1.64 9.30
C PHE A 344 -9.13 2.10 8.01
N PHE A 345 -9.66 1.70 6.84
CA PHE A 345 -9.08 2.05 5.54
C PHE A 345 -9.05 3.56 5.27
N PRO A 346 -10.16 4.32 5.36
CA PRO A 346 -10.15 5.76 5.13
C PRO A 346 -9.22 6.49 6.09
N SER A 347 -9.15 6.05 7.36
CA SER A 347 -8.30 6.65 8.39
C SER A 347 -6.82 6.59 8.01
N PHE A 348 -6.35 5.45 7.51
CA PHE A 348 -4.98 5.32 7.01
C PHE A 348 -4.75 6.13 5.73
N GLN A 349 -5.71 6.16 4.81
CA GLN A 349 -5.61 6.93 3.55
C GLN A 349 -5.54 8.45 3.79
N ILE A 350 -6.30 8.95 4.77
CA ILE A 350 -6.22 10.33 5.25
C ILE A 350 -4.79 10.59 5.73
N ALA A 351 -4.33 9.80 6.71
CA ALA A 351 -3.05 10.02 7.36
C ALA A 351 -1.86 10.00 6.37
N THR A 352 -1.90 9.10 5.38
CA THR A 352 -0.87 9.02 4.33
C THR A 352 -0.96 10.11 3.26
N SER A 353 -2.11 10.73 3.05
CA SER A 353 -2.32 11.83 2.09
C SER A 353 -1.91 13.21 2.62
N LEU A 354 -1.70 13.31 3.93
CA LEU A 354 -1.48 14.58 4.63
C LEU A 354 -0.05 14.79 5.11
N SER A 355 0.83 13.81 4.95
CA SER A 355 2.25 13.94 5.22
C SER A 355 2.89 14.88 4.18
N LYS A 356 3.01 16.17 4.51
CA LYS A 356 3.51 17.22 3.62
C LYS A 356 5.04 17.22 3.45
N GLU A 357 5.78 16.46 4.25
CA GLU A 357 7.19 16.82 4.55
C GLU A 357 8.25 15.77 4.22
N LEU A 358 7.92 14.61 3.63
CA LEU A 358 8.92 13.57 3.45
C LEU A 358 9.44 13.55 2.02
N CYS A 359 10.72 13.90 1.87
CA CYS A 359 11.53 13.57 0.71
C CYS A 359 11.30 12.09 0.34
N ALA A 360 11.24 11.76 -0.95
CA ALA A 360 10.97 10.40 -1.44
C ALA A 360 11.85 9.32 -0.77
N LEU A 361 13.06 9.71 -0.35
CA LEU A 361 13.99 8.89 0.42
C LEU A 361 13.45 8.43 1.78
N VAL A 362 12.91 9.34 2.59
CA VAL A 362 12.41 9.01 3.93
C VAL A 362 11.19 8.10 3.85
N PHE A 363 10.34 8.32 2.84
CA PHE A 363 9.21 7.44 2.55
C PHE A 363 9.66 6.02 2.19
N GLY A 364 10.69 5.87 1.35
CA GLY A 364 11.26 4.58 0.97
C GLY A 364 11.80 3.81 2.19
N VAL A 365 12.58 4.49 3.04
CA VAL A 365 13.19 3.85 4.22
C VAL A 365 12.15 3.52 5.30
N ASN A 366 11.18 4.40 5.55
CA ASN A 366 10.08 4.08 6.46
C ASN A 366 9.26 2.88 5.95
N THR A 367 9.05 2.79 4.65
CA THR A 367 8.35 1.64 4.04
C THR A 367 9.17 0.35 4.18
N PHE A 368 10.49 0.43 4.09
CA PHE A 368 11.38 -0.71 4.35
C PHE A 368 11.27 -1.20 5.79
N PHE A 369 11.41 -0.31 6.79
CA PHE A 369 11.26 -0.69 8.19
C PHE A 369 9.85 -1.20 8.52
N ALA A 370 8.80 -0.60 7.95
CA ALA A 370 7.43 -1.10 8.09
C ALA A 370 7.30 -2.54 7.55
N THR A 371 7.96 -2.83 6.43
CA THR A 371 7.95 -4.14 5.81
C THR A 371 8.72 -5.16 6.64
N VAL A 372 9.88 -4.79 7.19
CA VAL A 372 10.64 -5.64 8.11
C VAL A 372 9.80 -5.98 9.35
N LEU A 373 9.20 -4.98 9.99
CA LEU A 373 8.36 -5.18 11.18
C LEU A 373 7.18 -6.09 10.88
N LYS A 374 6.45 -5.83 9.78
CA LYS A 374 5.37 -6.70 9.30
C LYS A 374 5.85 -8.13 9.10
N THR A 375 6.96 -8.32 8.41
CA THR A 375 7.51 -9.65 8.12
C THR A 375 7.86 -10.40 9.40
N ILE A 376 8.45 -9.74 10.40
CA ILE A 376 8.73 -10.34 11.70
C ILE A 376 7.42 -10.82 12.35
N ILE A 377 6.38 -9.99 12.37
CA ILE A 377 5.07 -10.36 12.92
C ILE A 377 4.48 -11.54 12.14
N THR A 378 4.53 -11.52 10.81
CA THR A 378 4.03 -12.61 9.95
C THR A 378 4.75 -13.93 10.23
N VAL A 379 6.08 -13.93 10.36
CA VAL A 379 6.87 -15.13 10.68
C VAL A 379 6.47 -15.73 12.03
N ILE A 380 6.27 -14.87 13.04
CA ILE A 380 5.93 -15.33 14.39
C ILE A 380 4.49 -15.83 14.46
N VAL A 381 3.54 -15.09 13.88
CA VAL A 381 2.11 -15.25 14.13
C VAL A 381 1.43 -16.16 13.10
N ALA A 382 1.73 -15.98 11.81
CA ALA A 382 0.97 -16.60 10.71
C ALA A 382 1.72 -17.74 10.01
N ASP A 383 3.06 -17.70 9.94
CA ASP A 383 3.82 -18.76 9.28
C ASP A 383 3.69 -20.09 10.03
N LYS A 384 3.60 -21.18 9.27
CA LYS A 384 3.72 -22.56 9.78
C LYS A 384 4.99 -22.84 10.59
N ARG A 385 6.08 -22.09 10.35
CA ARG A 385 7.36 -22.21 11.10
C ARG A 385 7.32 -21.49 12.45
N GLY A 386 6.41 -20.54 12.62
CA GLY A 386 6.15 -19.85 13.88
C GLY A 386 5.03 -20.52 14.65
N LEU A 387 4.06 -19.72 15.08
CA LEU A 387 2.87 -20.21 15.79
C LEU A 387 1.83 -20.86 14.86
N GLY A 388 1.86 -20.55 13.55
CA GLY A 388 0.93 -21.11 12.56
C GLY A 388 -0.54 -20.88 12.89
N LEU A 389 -0.88 -19.76 13.52
CA LEU A 389 -2.23 -19.49 14.03
C LEU A 389 -3.24 -19.44 12.89
N SER A 390 -4.48 -19.89 13.13
CA SER A 390 -5.59 -19.63 12.23
C SER A 390 -5.95 -18.14 12.20
N VAL A 391 -6.65 -17.68 11.17
CA VAL A 391 -6.86 -16.24 10.92
C VAL A 391 -7.53 -15.51 12.10
N HIS A 392 -8.45 -16.14 12.83
CA HIS A 392 -9.13 -15.52 13.98
C HIS A 392 -8.16 -15.11 15.11
N PRO A 393 -7.36 -16.01 15.70
CA PRO A 393 -6.30 -15.66 16.65
C PRO A 393 -5.33 -14.59 16.14
N GLN A 394 -4.99 -14.57 14.85
CA GLN A 394 -4.10 -13.54 14.29
C GLN A 394 -4.70 -12.13 14.44
N PHE A 395 -6.01 -11.97 14.19
CA PHE A 395 -6.67 -10.67 14.34
C PHE A 395 -6.75 -10.18 15.79
N TYR A 396 -6.79 -11.07 16.79
CA TYR A 396 -6.66 -10.66 18.20
C TYR A 396 -5.26 -10.14 18.51
N VAL A 397 -4.22 -10.75 17.94
CA VAL A 397 -2.84 -10.24 18.06
C VAL A 397 -2.71 -8.87 17.39
N TYR A 398 -3.28 -8.70 16.20
CA TYR A 398 -3.28 -7.41 15.49
C TYR A 398 -4.07 -6.34 16.25
N PHE A 399 -5.19 -6.71 16.88
CA PHE A 399 -5.91 -5.82 17.79
C PHE A 399 -5.03 -5.37 18.96
N GLY A 400 -4.42 -6.31 19.69
CA GLY A 400 -3.55 -6.01 20.81
C GLY A 400 -2.37 -5.10 20.40
N TYR A 401 -1.81 -5.33 19.22
CA TYR A 401 -0.78 -4.46 18.61
C TYR A 401 -1.28 -3.02 18.44
N PHE A 402 -2.46 -2.82 17.86
CA PHE A 402 -3.03 -1.49 17.67
C PHE A 402 -3.47 -0.82 18.98
N THR A 403 -3.98 -1.58 19.94
CA THR A 403 -4.30 -1.06 21.29
C THR A 403 -3.04 -0.56 21.98
N LEU A 404 -1.95 -1.32 21.93
CA LEU A 404 -0.67 -0.89 22.50
C LEU A 404 -0.18 0.40 21.85
N LEU A 405 -0.23 0.49 20.51
CA LEU A 405 0.13 1.71 19.79
C LEU A 405 -0.75 2.89 20.20
N ALA A 406 -2.06 2.70 20.31
CA ALA A 406 -2.99 3.74 20.73
C ALA A 406 -2.67 4.27 22.13
N VAL A 407 -2.40 3.38 23.09
CA VAL A 407 -2.01 3.77 24.46
C VAL A 407 -0.71 4.57 24.44
N VAL A 408 0.31 4.13 23.69
CA VAL A 408 1.58 4.85 23.58
C VAL A 408 1.40 6.24 22.98
N TYR A 409 0.60 6.37 21.91
CA TYR A 409 0.32 7.68 21.30
C TYR A 409 -0.52 8.59 22.19
N LEU A 410 -1.51 8.06 22.91
CA LEU A 410 -2.31 8.84 23.86
C LEU A 410 -1.44 9.36 25.01
N LEU A 411 -0.57 8.52 25.58
CA LEU A 411 0.37 8.95 26.63
C LEU A 411 1.34 10.01 26.11
N ALA A 412 1.84 9.88 24.88
CA ALA A 412 2.67 10.89 24.24
C ALA A 412 1.92 12.22 24.04
N ALA A 413 0.70 12.17 23.52
CA ALA A 413 -0.15 13.34 23.30
C ALA A 413 -0.49 14.06 24.62
N ILE A 414 -0.84 13.31 25.68
CA ILE A 414 -1.08 13.86 27.02
C ILE A 414 0.18 14.57 27.54
N ARG A 415 1.36 13.94 27.39
CA ARG A 415 2.62 14.55 27.83
C ARG A 415 2.89 15.87 27.11
N VAL A 416 2.65 15.95 25.81
CA VAL A 416 2.80 17.20 25.04
C VAL A 416 1.75 18.23 25.47
N GLY A 417 0.49 17.83 25.69
CA GLY A 417 -0.58 18.70 26.16
C GLY A 417 -0.28 19.32 27.53
N VAL A 418 0.19 18.53 28.49
CA VAL A 418 0.57 19.00 29.83
C VAL A 418 1.73 19.99 29.75
N GLN A 419 2.75 19.71 28.93
CA GLN A 419 3.88 20.63 28.71
C GLN A 419 3.46 21.96 28.09
N HIS A 420 2.42 21.96 27.26
CA HIS A 420 1.88 23.17 26.65
C HIS A 420 0.97 23.97 27.58
N SER A 421 0.32 23.32 28.56
CA SER A 421 -0.51 24.00 29.58
C SER A 421 0.31 24.66 30.70
N HIS A 422 1.55 24.22 30.89
CA HIS A 422 2.49 24.76 31.88
C HIS A 422 3.38 25.89 31.34
N ARG A 423 3.23 26.27 30.07
CA ARG A 423 3.85 27.45 29.44
C ARG A 423 2.78 28.48 29.14
#